data_AF-T1E895-F1
#
_entry.id   AF-T1E895-F1
#
_cell.length_a   1.000
_cell.length_b   1.000
_cell.length_c   1.000
_cell.angle_alpha   90.00
_cell.angle_beta   90.00
_cell.angle_gamma   90.00
#
_symmetry.space_group_name_H-M   'P 1'
#
loop_
_entity.id
_entity.type
_entity.pdbx_description
1 polymer ?
#
loop_
_entity_poly.entity_id
_entity_poly.type
_entity_poly.pdbx_seq_one_letter_code
_entity_poly.pdbx_strand_id
1 'polypeptide(L)'
;MYYRSMRMEWLQVARRQSLGFFETFFDVPLELALQRNQSRERSVPEATIRRMWMRLEKPCSELYGWEKNSISINGTPEDFNEILSMVSHCLENPERMVTVPCTPMEQSVIHQIDLLLRKAISERMAKAKNSMPKSDLRTFASVLQDRKLELLQRLRNGDEEIAEDRIPFVANALL
;
A
#
# COMPACT_ATOMS: atom_id res chain seq x y z
N MET A 1 5.86 -1.21 16.90
CA MET A 1 4.51 -1.02 16.32
C MET A 1 4.20 -2.19 15.41
N TYR A 2 2.95 -2.66 15.37
CA TYR A 2 2.61 -3.94 14.72
C TYR A 2 2.40 -3.82 13.21
N TYR A 3 1.61 -2.84 12.78
CA TYR A 3 1.41 -2.52 11.36
C TYR A 3 2.30 -1.36 10.94
N ARG A 4 2.68 -1.36 9.67
CA ARG A 4 3.43 -0.29 9.04
C ARG A 4 2.66 1.03 8.99
N SER A 5 1.34 0.97 8.78
CA SER A 5 0.47 2.16 8.81
C SER A 5 0.58 2.93 10.13
N MET A 6 0.71 2.22 11.26
CA MET A 6 0.91 2.83 12.57
C MET A 6 2.22 3.64 12.62
N ARG A 7 3.31 3.15 12.02
CA ARG A 7 4.60 3.86 11.97
C ARG A 7 4.51 5.11 11.10
N MET A 8 3.83 4.99 9.95
CA MET A 8 3.58 6.11 9.06
C MET A 8 2.84 7.25 9.76
N GLU A 9 1.83 6.98 10.60
CA GLU A 9 1.12 8.02 11.34
C GLU A 9 2.06 8.87 12.20
N TRP A 10 3.00 8.23 12.90
CA TRP A 10 4.00 8.93 13.72
C TRP A 10 5.02 9.70 12.89
N LEU A 11 5.46 9.14 11.76
CA LEU A 11 6.31 9.86 10.82
C LEU A 11 5.62 11.13 10.30
N GLN A 12 4.30 11.07 10.03
CA GLN A 12 3.54 12.26 9.61
C GLN A 12 3.39 13.30 10.73
N VAL A 13 3.35 12.88 12.00
CA VAL A 13 3.43 13.82 13.14
C VAL A 13 4.79 14.50 13.14
N ALA A 14 5.89 13.75 13.02
CA ALA A 14 7.24 14.30 13.01
C ALA A 14 7.44 15.29 11.87
N ARG A 15 6.99 14.95 10.65
CA ARG A 15 7.04 15.83 9.47
C ARG A 15 6.28 17.14 9.65
N ARG A 16 5.08 17.08 10.27
CA ARG A 16 4.26 18.27 10.56
C ARG A 16 4.96 19.27 11.46
N GLN A 17 5.80 18.77 12.37
CA GLN A 17 6.45 19.58 13.40
C GLN A 17 7.95 19.74 13.17
N SER A 18 8.49 19.27 12.04
CA SER A 18 9.92 19.27 11.73
C SER A 18 10.76 18.63 12.84
N LEU A 19 10.35 17.44 13.31
CA LEU A 19 11.02 16.71 14.38
C LEU A 19 11.95 15.62 13.84
N GLY A 20 13.01 15.34 14.57
CA GLY A 20 13.79 14.12 14.38
C GLY A 20 12.92 12.88 14.63
N PHE A 21 13.01 11.90 13.74
CA PHE A 21 12.26 10.66 13.84
C PHE A 21 13.11 9.48 13.36
N PHE A 22 13.13 8.45 14.18
CA PHE A 22 13.62 7.13 13.84
C PHE A 22 12.78 6.08 14.56
N GLU A 23 12.89 4.84 14.11
CA GLU A 23 12.26 3.69 14.74
C GLU A 23 13.29 2.66 15.14
N THR A 24 13.00 1.99 16.26
CA THR A 24 13.80 0.90 16.78
C THR A 24 12.97 -0.37 16.74
N PHE A 25 13.45 -1.36 16.01
CA PHE A 25 12.87 -2.68 15.91
C PHE A 25 13.62 -3.64 16.83
N PHE A 26 12.92 -4.20 17.81
CA PHE A 26 13.50 -5.25 18.66
C PHE A 26 13.31 -6.59 17.95
N ASP A 27 14.37 -7.13 17.35
CA ASP A 27 14.32 -8.41 16.64
C ASP A 27 14.46 -9.57 17.62
N VAL A 28 13.38 -9.81 18.37
CA VAL A 28 13.35 -10.87 19.38
C VAL A 28 12.90 -12.18 18.73
N PRO A 29 13.67 -13.27 18.86
CA PRO A 29 13.25 -14.60 18.42
C PRO A 29 11.92 -15.04 19.06
N LEU A 30 11.09 -15.76 18.32
CA LEU A 30 9.76 -16.19 18.77
C LEU A 30 9.85 -17.00 20.07
N GLU A 31 10.82 -17.90 20.15
CA GLU A 31 11.05 -18.80 21.29
C GLU A 31 11.36 -18.00 22.55
N LEU A 32 12.20 -16.98 22.43
CA LEU A 32 12.54 -16.08 23.53
C LEU A 32 11.34 -15.23 23.95
N ALA A 33 10.54 -14.75 22.99
CA ALA A 33 9.32 -14.01 23.27
C ALA A 33 8.28 -14.87 24.02
N LEU A 34 8.13 -16.14 23.64
CA LEU A 34 7.24 -17.11 24.30
C LEU A 34 7.72 -17.42 25.72
N GLN A 35 9.01 -17.68 25.91
CA GLN A 35 9.61 -17.92 27.22
C GLN A 35 9.39 -16.72 28.16
N ARG A 36 9.66 -15.50 27.68
CA ARG A 36 9.44 -14.26 28.46
C ARG A 36 7.95 -14.00 28.74
N ASN A 37 7.05 -14.48 27.89
CA ASN A 37 5.62 -14.32 28.12
C ASN A 37 5.09 -15.26 29.21
N GLN A 38 5.67 -16.45 29.37
CA GLN A 38 5.30 -17.41 30.42
C GLN A 38 5.63 -16.89 31.83
N SER A 39 6.65 -16.06 31.97
CA SER A 39 7.04 -15.47 33.27
C SER A 39 6.24 -14.22 33.65
N ARG A 40 5.29 -13.76 32.82
CA ARG A 40 4.47 -12.58 33.10
C ARG A 40 3.28 -12.96 33.97
N GLU A 41 2.96 -12.10 34.95
CA GLU A 41 1.75 -12.20 35.77
C GLU A 41 0.46 -12.29 34.92
N ARG A 42 0.42 -11.55 33.81
CA ARG A 42 -0.65 -11.60 32.81
C ARG A 42 -0.07 -12.01 31.46
N SER A 43 -0.03 -13.33 31.23
CA SER A 43 0.45 -13.88 29.97
C SER A 43 -0.56 -13.70 28.85
N VAL A 44 -0.06 -13.48 27.63
CA VAL A 44 -0.86 -13.50 26.40
C VAL A 44 -0.93 -14.95 25.90
N PRO A 45 -2.07 -15.44 25.36
CA PRO A 45 -2.13 -16.79 24.81
C PRO A 45 -1.04 -17.02 23.75
N GLU A 46 -0.35 -18.15 23.84
CA GLU A 46 0.75 -18.51 22.94
C GLU A 46 0.35 -18.45 21.46
N ALA A 47 -0.84 -18.96 21.13
CA ALA A 47 -1.38 -18.92 19.77
C ALA A 47 -1.50 -17.49 19.22
N THR A 48 -1.79 -16.51 20.09
CA THR A 48 -1.83 -15.10 19.72
C THR A 48 -0.43 -14.58 19.39
N ILE A 49 0.57 -14.89 20.22
CA ILE A 49 1.96 -14.47 19.99
C ILE A 49 2.50 -15.05 18.67
N ARG A 50 2.28 -16.35 18.43
CA ARG A 50 2.68 -17.00 17.17
C ARG A 50 2.03 -16.33 15.96
N ARG A 51 0.73 -16.05 16.03
CA ARG A 51 0.00 -15.33 14.97
C ARG A 51 0.53 -13.92 14.76
N MET A 52 0.83 -13.21 15.84
CA MET A 52 1.42 -11.87 15.76
C MET A 52 2.79 -11.91 15.09
N TRP A 53 3.66 -12.82 15.51
CA TRP A 53 5.01 -12.97 14.94
C TRP A 53 4.97 -13.23 13.43
N MET A 54 4.11 -14.14 12.96
CA MET A 54 3.98 -14.44 11.51
C MET A 54 3.46 -13.27 10.67
N ARG A 55 2.70 -12.35 11.28
CA ARG A 55 2.02 -11.24 10.58
C ARG A 55 2.64 -9.88 10.89
N LEU A 56 3.72 -9.86 11.68
CA LEU A 56 4.40 -8.63 12.08
C LEU A 56 5.05 -8.00 10.84
N GLU A 57 4.67 -6.77 10.53
CA GLU A 57 5.25 -6.03 9.41
C GLU A 57 6.58 -5.40 9.86
N LYS A 58 7.67 -6.18 9.79
CA LYS A 58 9.02 -5.70 10.14
C LYS A 58 9.39 -4.46 9.30
N PRO A 59 10.11 -3.49 9.88
CA PRO A 59 10.68 -2.39 9.11
C PRO A 59 11.64 -2.89 8.03
N CYS A 60 11.60 -2.28 6.85
CA CYS A 60 12.44 -2.65 5.72
C CYS A 60 12.73 -1.42 4.86
N SER A 61 13.88 -0.80 5.08
CA SER A 61 14.30 0.42 4.38
C SER A 61 14.58 0.17 2.90
N GLU A 62 14.91 -1.07 2.51
CA GLU A 62 15.13 -1.46 1.11
C GLU A 62 13.83 -1.43 0.30
N LEU A 63 12.72 -1.86 0.91
CA LEU A 63 11.40 -1.86 0.27
C LEU A 63 10.68 -0.52 0.45
N TYR A 64 10.91 0.17 1.56
CA TYR A 64 10.20 1.38 1.94
C TYR A 64 11.20 2.48 2.29
N GLY A 65 11.54 3.33 1.32
CA GLY A 65 12.52 4.40 1.52
C GLY A 65 12.16 5.43 2.62
N TRP A 66 10.90 5.49 3.06
CA TRP A 66 10.50 6.32 4.20
C TRP A 66 10.86 5.69 5.56
N GLU A 67 11.12 4.39 5.61
CA GLU A 67 11.66 3.66 6.76
C GLU A 67 13.19 3.71 6.80
N LYS A 68 13.83 4.67 6.11
CA LYS A 68 15.30 4.85 6.07
C LYS A 68 15.95 4.99 7.46
N ASN A 69 15.24 5.56 8.44
CA ASN A 69 15.72 5.77 9.79
C ASN A 69 15.21 4.65 10.72
N SER A 70 15.37 3.40 10.30
CA SER A 70 14.97 2.23 11.09
C SER A 70 16.21 1.43 11.47
N ILE A 71 16.37 1.13 12.75
CA ILE A 71 17.42 0.23 13.24
C ILE A 71 16.82 -1.02 13.86
N SER A 72 17.52 -2.14 13.74
CA SER A 72 17.11 -3.42 14.34
C SER A 72 18.10 -3.82 15.43
N ILE A 73 17.60 -4.11 16.62
CA ILE A 73 18.41 -4.36 17.82
C ILE A 73 17.97 -5.65 18.52
N ASN A 74 18.86 -6.24 19.32
CA ASN A 74 18.60 -7.48 20.04
C ASN A 74 18.15 -7.24 21.50
N GLY A 75 18.22 -5.99 21.97
CA GLY A 75 17.95 -5.59 23.34
C GLY A 75 19.11 -5.85 24.29
N THR A 76 20.34 -5.79 23.81
CA THR A 76 21.56 -5.89 24.62
C THR A 76 22.11 -4.51 24.96
N PRO A 77 22.98 -4.37 25.98
CA PRO A 77 23.56 -3.07 26.34
C PRO A 77 24.36 -2.41 25.20
N GLU A 78 24.93 -3.20 24.29
CA GLU A 78 25.71 -2.73 23.15
C GLU A 78 24.85 -1.94 22.15
N ASP A 79 23.57 -2.30 22.03
CA ASP A 79 22.61 -1.62 21.15
C ASP A 79 22.37 -0.15 21.56
N PHE A 80 22.68 0.20 22.83
CA PHE A 80 22.47 1.55 23.34
C PHE A 80 23.26 2.61 22.57
N ASN A 81 24.48 2.28 22.16
CA ASN A 81 25.32 3.20 21.38
C ASN A 81 24.73 3.46 19.99
N GLU A 82 24.16 2.44 19.35
CA GLU A 82 23.51 2.57 18.05
C GLU A 82 22.25 3.45 18.15
N ILE A 83 21.44 3.24 19.20
CA ILE A 83 20.28 4.09 19.48
C ILE A 83 20.71 5.55 19.69
N LEU A 84 21.73 5.81 20.50
CA LEU A 84 22.21 7.18 20.76
C LEU A 84 22.75 7.86 19.48
N SER A 85 23.45 7.09 18.64
CA SER A 85 23.92 7.56 17.35
C SER A 85 22.75 7.98 16.46
N MET A 86 21.70 7.15 16.38
CA MET A 86 20.49 7.45 15.63
C MET A 86 19.72 8.65 16.17
N VAL A 87 19.63 8.79 17.49
CA VAL A 87 19.02 9.97 18.14
C VAL A 87 19.75 11.24 17.67
N SER A 88 21.08 11.24 17.74
CA SER A 88 21.90 12.39 17.35
C SER A 88 21.72 12.72 15.87
N HIS A 89 21.79 11.69 15.00
CA HIS A 89 21.55 11.83 13.57
C HIS A 89 20.18 12.43 13.25
N CYS A 90 19.12 11.97 13.92
CA CYS A 90 17.76 12.44 13.65
C CYS A 90 17.49 13.83 14.22
N LEU A 91 18.15 14.22 15.31
CA LEU A 91 18.08 15.60 15.82
C LEU A 91 18.71 16.60 14.84
N GLU A 92 19.82 16.22 14.21
CA GLU A 92 20.50 17.04 13.18
C GLU A 92 19.74 17.03 11.84
N ASN A 93 18.99 15.97 11.56
CA ASN A 93 18.28 15.75 10.31
C ASN A 93 16.78 15.55 10.54
N PRO A 94 16.05 16.60 10.98
CA PRO A 94 14.62 16.50 11.26
C PRO A 94 13.82 16.14 10.00
N GLU A 95 12.79 15.32 10.19
CA GLU A 95 11.85 14.98 9.15
C GLU A 95 11.05 16.20 8.76
N ARG A 96 11.09 16.55 7.48
CA ARG A 96 10.34 17.69 6.95
C ARG A 96 9.10 17.20 6.26
N MET A 97 8.08 18.04 6.25
CA MET A 97 7.03 17.90 5.25
C MET A 97 7.70 17.79 3.89
N VAL A 98 7.53 16.63 3.27
CA VAL A 98 7.70 16.55 1.84
C VAL A 98 6.56 17.39 1.31
N THR A 99 6.83 18.65 0.99
CA THR A 99 6.06 19.33 -0.05
C THR A 99 6.36 18.55 -1.32
N VAL A 100 5.73 17.38 -1.44
CA VAL A 100 5.39 16.89 -2.74
C VAL A 100 4.59 18.07 -3.27
N PRO A 101 4.99 18.77 -4.35
CA PRO A 101 3.93 19.24 -5.21
C PRO A 101 3.05 18.01 -5.34
N CYS A 102 1.81 18.10 -4.87
CA CYS A 102 0.81 17.23 -5.41
C CYS A 102 0.80 17.62 -6.88
N THR A 103 1.72 17.07 -7.67
CA THR A 103 1.38 16.71 -9.01
C THR A 103 0.16 15.84 -8.76
N PRO A 104 -1.05 16.32 -9.10
CA PRO A 104 -2.23 15.48 -8.98
C PRO A 104 -1.80 14.19 -9.65
N MET A 105 -1.70 13.11 -8.87
CA MET A 105 -1.16 11.81 -9.25
C MET A 105 -1.32 11.69 -10.74
N GLU A 106 -0.25 11.90 -11.53
CA GLU A 106 -0.38 12.01 -12.99
C GLU A 106 -1.18 10.77 -13.34
N GLN A 107 -2.45 10.98 -13.72
CA GLN A 107 -3.34 9.87 -13.88
C GLN A 107 -2.73 9.17 -15.08
N SER A 108 -1.98 8.09 -14.81
CA SER A 108 -1.35 7.29 -15.85
C SER A 108 -2.39 7.17 -16.95
N VAL A 109 -2.01 7.36 -18.21
CA VAL A 109 -2.93 7.31 -19.36
C VAL A 109 -3.87 6.08 -19.24
N ILE A 110 -3.38 4.98 -18.66
CA ILE A 110 -4.13 3.77 -18.28
C ILE A 110 -5.31 4.03 -17.32
N HIS A 111 -5.14 4.85 -16.29
CA HIS A 111 -6.20 5.24 -15.36
C HIS A 111 -7.27 6.11 -16.02
N GLN A 112 -6.88 7.06 -16.86
CA GLN A 112 -7.82 7.87 -17.65
C GLN A 112 -8.61 7.00 -18.64
N ILE A 113 -7.92 6.05 -19.29
CA ILE A 113 -8.54 5.01 -20.10
C ILE A 113 -9.54 4.17 -19.28
N ASP A 114 -9.18 3.70 -18.07
CA ASP A 114 -10.11 2.94 -17.21
C ASP A 114 -11.36 3.76 -16.82
N LEU A 115 -11.19 5.05 -16.51
CA LEU A 115 -12.32 5.95 -16.21
C LEU A 115 -13.27 6.08 -17.41
N LEU A 116 -12.73 6.29 -18.61
CA LEU A 116 -13.52 6.40 -19.84
C LEU A 116 -14.22 5.08 -20.20
N LEU A 117 -13.54 3.94 -20.06
CA LEU A 117 -14.14 2.62 -20.28
C LEU A 117 -15.28 2.34 -19.30
N ARG A 118 -15.13 2.66 -18.01
CA ARG A 118 -16.20 2.51 -17.01
C ARG A 118 -17.42 3.36 -17.36
N LYS A 119 -17.21 4.57 -17.87
CA LYS A 119 -18.29 5.46 -18.33
C LYS A 119 -19.03 4.83 -19.53
N ALA A 120 -18.31 4.35 -20.53
CA ALA A 120 -18.89 3.70 -21.71
C ALA A 120 -19.68 2.42 -21.35
N ILE A 121 -19.15 1.58 -20.46
CA ILE A 121 -19.86 0.39 -19.94
C ILE A 121 -21.14 0.81 -19.22
N SER A 122 -21.11 1.85 -18.41
CA SER A 122 -22.29 2.35 -17.68
C SER A 122 -23.38 2.82 -18.63
N GLU A 123 -23.02 3.52 -19.71
CA GLU A 123 -23.96 3.94 -20.76
C GLU A 123 -24.55 2.76 -21.52
N ARG A 124 -23.74 1.75 -21.86
CA ARG A 124 -24.21 0.52 -22.52
C ARG A 124 -25.13 -0.29 -21.63
N MET A 125 -24.78 -0.44 -20.36
CA MET A 125 -25.62 -1.10 -19.35
C MET A 125 -26.96 -0.36 -19.17
N ALA A 126 -26.96 0.98 -19.19
CA ALA A 126 -28.19 1.77 -19.12
C ALA A 126 -29.10 1.56 -20.33
N LYS A 127 -28.54 1.49 -21.55
CA LYS A 127 -29.30 1.18 -22.78
C LYS A 127 -29.84 -0.25 -22.78
N ALA A 128 -29.02 -1.22 -22.38
CA ALA A 128 -29.35 -2.63 -22.32
C ALA A 128 -30.45 -2.95 -21.28
N LYS A 129 -30.48 -2.20 -20.17
CA LYS A 129 -31.43 -2.41 -19.05
C LYS A 129 -32.91 -2.38 -19.48
N ASN A 130 -33.23 -1.62 -20.53
CA ASN A 130 -34.60 -1.49 -21.03
C ASN A 130 -34.96 -2.53 -22.10
N SER A 131 -33.97 -3.27 -22.62
CA SER A 131 -34.14 -4.15 -23.79
C SER A 131 -33.89 -5.63 -23.49
N MET A 132 -33.37 -5.97 -22.30
CA MET A 132 -32.97 -7.35 -21.97
C MET A 132 -33.48 -7.83 -20.61
N PRO A 133 -33.79 -9.14 -20.48
CA PRO A 133 -34.16 -9.75 -19.20
C PRO A 133 -32.95 -9.82 -18.25
N LYS A 134 -33.23 -9.98 -16.95
CA LYS A 134 -32.21 -9.90 -15.87
C LYS A 134 -31.09 -10.94 -15.97
N SER A 135 -31.35 -12.13 -16.52
CA SER A 135 -30.34 -13.17 -16.77
C SER A 135 -29.31 -12.68 -17.78
N ASP A 136 -29.79 -12.13 -18.88
CA ASP A 136 -28.99 -11.75 -20.04
C ASP A 136 -28.23 -10.46 -19.74
N LEU A 137 -28.79 -9.59 -18.91
CA LEU A 137 -28.09 -8.42 -18.36
C LEU A 137 -26.87 -8.79 -17.51
N ARG A 138 -26.91 -9.89 -16.74
CA ARG A 138 -25.75 -10.34 -15.97
C ARG A 138 -24.67 -10.89 -16.87
N THR A 139 -25.04 -11.71 -17.86
CA THR A 139 -24.11 -12.24 -18.85
C THR A 139 -23.46 -11.11 -19.65
N PHE A 140 -24.27 -10.14 -20.09
CA PHE A 140 -23.79 -8.96 -20.79
C PHE A 140 -22.82 -8.11 -19.96
N ALA A 141 -23.12 -7.88 -18.68
CA ALA A 141 -22.22 -7.18 -17.76
C ALA A 141 -20.88 -7.91 -17.58
N SER A 142 -20.90 -9.25 -17.49
CA SER A 142 -19.69 -10.06 -17.38
C SER A 142 -18.82 -9.92 -18.63
N VAL A 143 -19.41 -10.05 -19.82
CA VAL A 143 -18.70 -9.92 -21.09
C VAL A 143 -18.04 -8.54 -21.23
N LEU A 144 -18.75 -7.47 -20.88
CA LEU A 144 -18.20 -6.11 -20.90
C LEU A 144 -17.04 -5.92 -19.92
N GLN A 145 -17.15 -6.51 -18.72
CA GLN A 145 -16.10 -6.44 -17.71
C GLN A 145 -14.85 -7.23 -18.13
N ASP A 146 -15.02 -8.42 -18.70
CA ASP A 146 -13.92 -9.26 -19.16
C ASP A 146 -13.16 -8.59 -20.31
N ARG A 147 -13.88 -8.02 -21.28
CA ARG A 147 -13.27 -7.23 -22.37
C ARG A 147 -12.53 -5.99 -21.89
N LYS A 148 -13.06 -5.30 -20.87
CA LYS A 148 -12.37 -4.18 -20.23
C LYS A 148 -11.04 -4.63 -19.61
N LEU A 149 -11.05 -5.75 -18.90
CA LEU A 149 -9.86 -6.29 -18.23
C LEU A 149 -8.80 -6.73 -19.24
N GLU A 150 -9.21 -7.39 -20.32
CA GLU A 150 -8.33 -7.79 -21.44
C GLU A 150 -7.65 -6.57 -22.07
N LEU A 151 -8.42 -5.52 -22.39
CA LEU A 151 -7.89 -4.28 -22.96
C LEU A 151 -6.90 -3.57 -22.02
N LEU A 152 -7.22 -3.47 -20.73
CA LEU A 152 -6.34 -2.86 -19.74
C LEU A 152 -5.06 -3.66 -19.50
N GLN A 153 -5.10 -4.99 -19.66
CA GLN A 153 -3.91 -5.83 -19.59
C GLN A 153 -2.99 -5.61 -20.80
N ARG A 154 -3.53 -5.55 -22.02
CA ARG A 154 -2.76 -5.29 -23.25
C ARG A 154 -2.10 -3.91 -23.22
N LEU A 155 -2.81 -2.88 -22.75
CA LEU A 155 -2.27 -1.54 -22.54
C LEU A 155 -1.15 -1.49 -21.50
N ARG A 156 -1.24 -2.32 -20.45
CA ARG A 156 -0.22 -2.39 -19.38
C ARG A 156 1.04 -3.12 -19.83
N ASN A 157 0.90 -4.09 -20.74
CA ASN A 157 2.00 -4.85 -21.30
C ASN A 157 2.72 -4.11 -22.45
N GLY A 158 2.15 -3.00 -22.93
CA GLY A 158 2.69 -2.22 -24.05
C GLY A 158 2.35 -2.78 -25.43
N ASP A 159 1.38 -3.70 -25.52
CA ASP A 159 0.99 -4.37 -26.76
C ASP A 159 0.12 -3.48 -27.67
N GLU A 160 -0.49 -2.43 -27.12
CA GLU A 160 -1.30 -1.45 -27.83
C GLU A 160 -1.06 -0.04 -27.25
N GLU A 161 -0.82 0.96 -28.10
CA GLU A 161 -0.86 2.37 -27.72
C GLU A 161 -2.19 2.98 -28.22
N ILE A 162 -3.00 3.49 -27.29
CA ILE A 162 -4.29 4.11 -27.60
C ILE A 162 -4.25 5.57 -27.17
N ALA A 163 -4.36 6.47 -28.14
CA ALA A 163 -4.54 7.89 -27.89
C ALA A 163 -5.93 8.16 -27.28
N GLU A 164 -6.02 9.14 -26.39
CA GLU A 164 -7.24 9.42 -25.61
C GLU A 164 -8.50 9.68 -26.46
N ASP A 165 -8.31 10.31 -27.63
CA ASP A 165 -9.35 10.61 -28.62
C ASP A 165 -9.96 9.36 -29.26
N ARG A 166 -9.24 8.24 -29.26
CA ARG A 166 -9.68 6.96 -29.83
C ARG A 166 -10.40 6.07 -28.84
N ILE A 167 -10.34 6.37 -27.54
CA ILE A 167 -10.98 5.55 -26.49
C ILE A 167 -12.49 5.41 -26.71
N PRO A 168 -13.27 6.44 -27.10
CA PRO A 168 -14.69 6.27 -27.39
C PRO A 168 -14.96 5.36 -28.59
N PHE A 169 -14.05 5.32 -29.56
CA PHE A 169 -14.15 4.43 -30.72
C PHE A 169 -13.81 2.98 -30.34
N VAL A 170 -12.73 2.80 -29.57
CA VAL A 170 -12.32 1.50 -29.03
C VAL A 170 -13.38 0.93 -28.09
N ALA A 171 -13.96 1.75 -27.22
CA ALA A 171 -15.07 1.39 -26.34
C ALA A 171 -16.38 1.12 -27.12
N ASN A 172 -16.49 1.54 -28.37
CA ASN A 172 -17.61 1.18 -29.24
C ASN A 172 -17.34 -0.08 -30.09
N ALA A 173 -16.07 -0.35 -30.41
CA ALA A 173 -15.66 -1.46 -31.26
C ALA A 173 -15.31 -2.75 -30.49
N LEU A 174 -14.77 -2.63 -29.26
CA LEU A 174 -14.25 -3.76 -28.47
C LEU A 174 -15.09 -4.12 -27.24
N LEU A 175 -15.93 -3.20 -26.79
CA LEU A 175 -17.00 -3.46 -25.81
C LEU A 175 -18.32 -3.59 -26.56
#